data_AF-A0A5M8Q7B9-F1
#
_entry.id   AF-A0A5M8Q7B9-F1
#
_cell.length_a   1.000
_cell.length_b   1.000
_cell.length_c   1.000
_cell.angle_alpha   90.00
_cell.angle_beta   90.00
_cell.angle_gamma   90.00
#
_symmetry.space_group_name_H-M   'P 1'
#
loop_
_entity.id
_entity.type
_entity.pdbx_description
1 polymer ?
#
loop_
_entity_poly.entity_id
_entity_poly.type
_entity_poly.pdbx_seq_one_letter_code
_entity_poly.pdbx_strand_id
1 'polypeptide(L)'
;MKNNHQFLLWASGLLCLSTLFTSCSQDILESEDQLPSSHITQEAKAPANLTFYALTDNNQLVEYSTNKIGKETDVVSITGLKSGERLLAIDFRPATGQLYGVSNQSNLYVINQNTGRATQVGTAPFSPALEGTQVGFDFNPTVDRIRLVTNTTQNLRLNPETGAVVAIDGNLNPGSPEVVAVAYTNSMAGATSTALYDIDVATDKLYLQNPPNAGTLVEVGRLNVQAVGEGGFDISPDNSLAIAALFGRGGGTENQKEDSPGNKYRFYRIDLASGKATNLGKTDRTIIGVAIPTNPVAYGVDAANNLLIFNPYAAGTILTKAITGLQPGERVLGIDMRPATSQLYALGSTNRLYTVNLATGAFTAVGGPFTPALSGEFFGFDFNPTVDRIRVVSNTGQNLRLNPITGQVAAEDGPLNPGSPQIDASAYTNNFAGATSTALYNIDFGTDALYLQNPPNTGTQVLIGRLGVMTGPNNGFDIGGVSGNALALLQAGSQSGIYQINLSTGQASLLSSLSRTPLSFALGLGF
;
A
#
# COMPACT_ATOMS: atom_id res chain seq x y z
N MET A 1 14.38 -44.51 77.22
CA MET A 1 13.87 -45.30 76.08
C MET A 1 12.60 -44.65 75.56
N LYS A 2 12.70 -44.08 74.35
CA LYS A 2 11.67 -43.64 73.38
C LYS A 2 12.16 -42.34 72.75
N ASN A 3 12.79 -42.48 71.58
CA ASN A 3 13.37 -41.39 70.80
C ASN A 3 12.26 -40.64 70.06
N ASN A 4 12.18 -39.33 70.33
CA ASN A 4 11.44 -38.37 69.53
C ASN A 4 12.41 -37.59 68.65
N HIS A 5 11.91 -37.22 67.48
CA HIS A 5 12.57 -36.45 66.44
C HIS A 5 12.91 -35.01 66.83
N GLN A 6 13.84 -34.47 66.03
CA GLN A 6 14.17 -33.05 65.75
C GLN A 6 15.34 -32.46 66.54
N PHE A 7 16.44 -32.18 65.82
CA PHE A 7 17.15 -30.91 65.90
C PHE A 7 17.83 -30.57 64.56
N LEU A 8 17.67 -29.30 64.18
CA LEU A 8 18.20 -28.57 63.03
C LEU A 8 19.74 -28.57 62.97
N LEU A 9 20.31 -28.37 61.78
CA LEU A 9 21.20 -27.23 61.48
C LEU A 9 21.51 -27.09 59.98
N TRP A 10 21.57 -25.83 59.56
CA TRP A 10 21.72 -25.29 58.21
C TRP A 10 23.10 -25.54 57.58
N ALA A 11 23.18 -25.60 56.25
CA ALA A 11 23.62 -24.48 55.40
C ALA A 11 24.20 -24.92 54.03
N SER A 12 23.66 -24.28 52.99
CA SER A 12 24.36 -23.79 51.78
C SER A 12 24.85 -24.77 50.71
N GLY A 13 24.19 -24.72 49.55
CA GLY A 13 24.67 -25.30 48.30
C GLY A 13 23.76 -24.97 47.10
N LEU A 14 23.97 -23.80 46.50
CA LEU A 14 23.46 -23.35 45.21
C LEU A 14 23.76 -24.38 44.08
N LEU A 15 22.83 -24.63 43.14
CA LEU A 15 22.92 -24.15 41.74
C LEU A 15 21.76 -24.64 40.83
N CYS A 16 21.19 -23.67 40.10
CA CYS A 16 20.59 -23.73 38.76
C CYS A 16 19.37 -24.63 38.48
N LEU A 17 18.18 -24.03 38.64
CA LEU A 17 16.99 -24.36 37.84
C LEU A 17 16.81 -23.27 36.78
N SER A 18 17.02 -23.61 35.51
CA SER A 18 16.86 -22.70 34.37
C SER A 18 15.39 -22.50 34.04
N THR A 19 14.81 -21.36 34.45
CA THR A 19 13.53 -20.87 33.96
C THR A 19 13.74 -20.04 32.70
N LEU A 20 13.09 -20.43 31.61
CA LEU A 20 12.98 -19.67 30.36
C LEU A 20 12.29 -18.33 30.65
N PHE A 21 13.02 -17.23 30.52
CA PHE A 21 12.45 -15.91 30.35
C PHE A 21 12.25 -15.67 28.85
N THR A 22 10.99 -15.49 28.44
CA THR A 22 10.62 -14.85 27.19
C THR A 22 11.11 -13.41 27.20
N SER A 23 12.09 -13.12 26.35
CA SER A 23 12.62 -11.78 26.12
C SER A 23 11.54 -10.90 25.47
N CYS A 24 11.07 -9.89 26.21
CA CYS A 24 10.54 -8.66 25.62
C CYS A 24 11.74 -7.85 25.13
N SER A 25 11.91 -7.71 23.82
CA SER A 25 12.80 -6.69 23.28
C SER A 25 12.09 -5.34 23.38
N GLN A 26 12.52 -4.53 24.35
CA GLN A 26 12.30 -3.09 24.33
C GLN A 26 13.25 -2.50 23.28
N ASP A 27 12.70 -2.04 22.16
CA ASP A 27 13.38 -1.12 21.26
C ASP A 27 13.47 0.25 21.96
N ILE A 28 14.59 0.50 22.63
CA ILE A 28 14.99 1.85 23.07
C ILE A 28 16.24 2.20 22.29
N LEU A 29 16.05 2.80 21.12
CA LEU A 29 17.02 3.64 20.43
C LEU A 29 16.26 4.66 19.57
N GLU A 30 15.61 5.64 20.22
CA GLU A 30 15.27 6.90 19.56
C GLU A 30 16.26 7.95 20.05
N SER A 31 17.24 8.25 19.21
CA SER A 31 18.10 9.42 19.39
C SER A 31 17.27 10.67 19.10
N GLU A 32 17.29 11.62 20.03
CA GLU A 32 16.89 13.01 19.80
C GLU A 32 17.75 13.61 18.69
N ASP A 33 17.34 13.44 17.43
CA ASP A 33 17.97 14.14 16.32
C ASP A 33 17.17 15.40 15.99
N GLN A 34 17.84 16.52 16.17
CA GLN A 34 17.34 17.87 15.95
C GLN A 34 16.79 18.00 14.52
N LEU A 35 15.57 18.52 14.40
CA LEU A 35 14.91 18.89 13.15
C LEU A 35 15.88 19.66 12.23
N PRO A 36 16.15 19.21 10.99
CA PRO A 36 16.88 20.03 10.03
C PRO A 36 15.98 21.19 9.61
N SER A 37 16.20 22.35 10.22
CA SER A 37 15.58 23.62 9.84
C SER A 37 16.21 24.13 8.54
N SER A 38 15.66 23.68 7.41
CA SER A 38 15.80 24.42 6.15
C SER A 38 14.70 25.48 6.09
N HIS A 39 15.11 26.73 6.26
CA HIS A 39 14.24 27.90 6.13
C HIS A 39 13.63 27.96 4.72
N ILE A 40 12.30 27.90 4.62
CA ILE A 40 11.56 28.35 3.43
C ILE A 40 10.74 29.58 3.83
N THR A 41 11.36 30.75 3.80
CA THR A 41 10.66 32.04 3.71
C THR A 41 10.44 32.38 2.23
N GLN A 42 9.51 31.69 1.60
CA GLN A 42 8.92 32.12 0.34
C GLN A 42 7.45 31.67 0.38
N GLU A 43 6.50 32.53 0.01
CA GLU A 43 5.10 32.14 -0.21
C GLU A 43 5.07 31.09 -1.32
N ALA A 44 5.31 29.83 -0.94
CA ALA A 44 5.42 28.71 -1.84
C ALA A 44 4.02 28.40 -2.36
N LYS A 45 3.75 28.86 -3.58
CA LYS A 45 2.63 28.38 -4.39
C LYS A 45 2.65 26.85 -4.35
N ALA A 46 1.49 26.22 -4.13
CA ALA A 46 1.38 24.76 -4.17
C ALA A 46 2.03 24.20 -5.45
N PRO A 47 2.67 23.01 -5.40
CA PRO A 47 3.28 22.39 -6.58
C PRO A 47 2.32 22.44 -7.76
N ALA A 48 2.79 22.87 -8.93
CA ALA A 48 1.92 22.99 -10.09
C ALA A 48 1.45 21.58 -10.52
N ASN A 49 0.14 21.38 -10.64
CA ASN A 49 -0.48 20.21 -11.25
C ASN A 49 -0.39 18.90 -10.44
N LEU A 50 -0.57 18.95 -9.12
CA LEU A 50 -0.79 17.77 -8.28
C LEU A 50 -2.28 17.44 -8.24
N THR A 51 -2.64 16.20 -8.56
CA THR A 51 -4.00 15.66 -8.41
C THR A 51 -4.20 15.20 -6.97
N PHE A 52 -5.38 15.47 -6.42
CA PHE A 52 -5.83 14.90 -5.16
C PHE A 52 -7.33 14.61 -5.22
N TYR A 53 -7.78 13.71 -4.37
CA TYR A 53 -9.18 13.32 -4.28
C TYR A 53 -9.79 13.80 -2.98
N ALA A 54 -11.04 14.22 -3.04
CA ALA A 54 -11.80 14.63 -1.88
C ALA A 54 -13.04 13.74 -1.74
N LEU A 55 -13.26 13.22 -0.53
CA LEU A 55 -14.45 12.45 -0.17
C LEU A 55 -15.56 13.41 0.25
N THR A 56 -16.76 13.20 -0.26
CA THR A 56 -17.96 13.94 0.15
C THR A 56 -18.83 13.15 1.11
N ASP A 57 -19.72 13.85 1.83
CA ASP A 57 -20.66 13.27 2.78
C ASP A 57 -21.72 12.34 2.16
N ASN A 58 -21.93 12.42 0.85
CA ASN A 58 -22.83 11.58 0.07
C ASN A 58 -22.10 10.46 -0.71
N ASN A 59 -20.93 10.02 -0.22
CA ASN A 59 -20.12 8.94 -0.81
C ASN A 59 -19.76 9.20 -2.29
N GLN A 60 -19.21 10.38 -2.59
CA GLN A 60 -18.59 10.65 -3.89
C GLN A 60 -17.10 10.92 -3.71
N LEU A 61 -16.32 10.48 -4.69
CA LEU A 61 -14.92 10.83 -4.83
C LEU A 61 -14.81 11.92 -5.89
N VAL A 62 -14.30 13.08 -5.50
CA VAL A 62 -14.19 14.28 -6.34
C VAL A 62 -12.72 14.55 -6.58
N GLU A 63 -12.30 14.53 -7.83
CA GLU A 63 -10.93 14.83 -8.22
C GLU A 63 -10.74 16.35 -8.34
N TYR A 64 -9.62 16.82 -7.81
CA TYR A 64 -9.16 18.20 -7.92
C TYR A 64 -7.70 18.25 -8.35
N SER A 65 -7.28 19.40 -8.87
CA SER A 65 -5.88 19.69 -9.14
C SER A 65 -5.43 20.99 -8.47
N THR A 66 -4.20 21.01 -7.95
CA THR A 66 -3.59 22.20 -7.34
C THR A 66 -3.44 23.37 -8.31
N ASN A 67 -3.46 23.13 -9.63
CA ASN A 67 -3.42 24.19 -10.64
C ASN A 67 -4.77 24.91 -10.85
N LYS A 68 -5.87 24.33 -10.38
CA LYS A 68 -7.26 24.79 -10.56
C LYS A 68 -8.08 24.52 -9.30
N ILE A 69 -7.55 24.87 -8.14
CA ILE A 69 -8.23 24.64 -6.86
C ILE A 69 -9.60 25.33 -6.85
N GLY A 70 -10.61 24.60 -6.37
CA GLY A 70 -12.02 25.03 -6.40
C GLY A 70 -12.77 24.64 -7.68
N LYS A 71 -12.09 24.05 -8.67
CA LYS A 71 -12.73 23.44 -9.84
C LYS A 71 -12.48 21.94 -9.86
N GLU A 72 -13.56 21.18 -9.81
CA GLU A 72 -13.58 19.73 -9.94
C GLU A 72 -13.10 19.33 -11.34
N THR A 73 -12.25 18.30 -11.42
CA THR A 73 -11.77 17.73 -12.68
C THR A 73 -12.57 16.49 -13.08
N ASP A 74 -12.97 15.69 -12.10
CA ASP A 74 -13.83 14.53 -12.28
C ASP A 74 -14.60 14.19 -10.99
N VAL A 75 -15.68 13.41 -11.12
CA VAL A 75 -16.50 12.96 -9.99
C VAL A 75 -17.04 11.56 -10.24
N VAL A 76 -16.81 10.66 -9.28
CA VAL A 76 -17.40 9.32 -9.28
C VAL A 76 -18.20 9.07 -8.01
N SER A 77 -19.36 8.42 -8.14
CA SER A 77 -20.13 7.94 -6.99
C SER A 77 -19.55 6.62 -6.49
N ILE A 78 -19.37 6.52 -5.17
CA ILE A 78 -18.87 5.31 -4.54
C ILE A 78 -20.02 4.29 -4.42
N THR A 79 -19.78 3.08 -4.90
CA THR A 79 -20.73 1.96 -4.90
C THR A 79 -20.10 0.73 -4.22
N GLY A 80 -20.90 -0.28 -3.89
CA GLY A 80 -20.39 -1.52 -3.26
C GLY A 80 -20.28 -1.48 -1.73
N LEU A 81 -20.65 -0.36 -1.10
CA LEU A 81 -20.82 -0.26 0.35
C LEU A 81 -22.03 -1.07 0.84
N LYS A 82 -22.03 -1.48 2.11
CA LYS A 82 -23.19 -2.16 2.73
C LYS A 82 -24.33 -1.15 2.96
N SER A 83 -25.52 -1.70 3.17
CA SER A 83 -26.71 -0.88 3.43
C SER A 83 -26.52 0.01 4.68
N GLY A 84 -26.80 1.31 4.51
CA GLY A 84 -26.70 2.30 5.59
C GLY A 84 -25.27 2.77 5.90
N GLU A 85 -24.29 2.42 5.07
CA GLU A 85 -22.93 2.90 5.23
C GLU A 85 -22.66 4.24 4.56
N ARG A 86 -21.83 5.03 5.23
CA ARG A 86 -21.16 6.22 4.72
C ARG A 86 -19.68 6.09 5.03
N LEU A 87 -18.82 6.43 4.08
CA LEU A 87 -17.38 6.55 4.33
C LEU A 87 -17.10 7.79 5.18
N LEU A 88 -16.17 7.67 6.12
CA LEU A 88 -15.77 8.73 7.04
C LEU A 88 -14.41 9.32 6.68
N ALA A 89 -13.52 8.54 6.07
CA ALA A 89 -12.21 8.99 5.65
C ALA A 89 -11.65 8.08 4.55
N ILE A 90 -10.64 8.57 3.84
CA ILE A 90 -9.91 7.88 2.76
C ILE A 90 -8.42 8.20 2.84
N ASP A 91 -7.59 7.27 2.39
CA ASP A 91 -6.15 7.51 2.16
C ASP A 91 -5.57 6.45 1.19
N PHE A 92 -4.47 6.77 0.51
CA PHE A 92 -3.75 5.86 -0.40
C PHE A 92 -2.68 5.07 0.34
N ARG A 93 -2.70 3.73 0.21
CA ARG A 93 -1.64 2.86 0.77
C ARG A 93 -0.33 3.00 -0.02
N PRO A 94 0.75 3.54 0.54
CA PRO A 94 2.00 3.77 -0.22
C PRO A 94 2.63 2.51 -0.80
N ALA A 95 2.48 1.37 -0.11
CA ALA A 95 3.03 0.09 -0.54
C ALA A 95 2.32 -0.52 -1.77
N THR A 96 1.14 -0.02 -2.16
CA THR A 96 0.38 -0.60 -3.29
C THR A 96 -0.24 0.44 -4.22
N GLY A 97 -0.37 1.70 -3.78
CA GLY A 97 -1.05 2.77 -4.50
C GLY A 97 -2.57 2.71 -4.46
N GLN A 98 -3.16 1.75 -3.74
CA GLN A 98 -4.62 1.61 -3.69
C GLN A 98 -5.23 2.64 -2.75
N LEU A 99 -6.38 3.21 -3.14
CA LEU A 99 -7.20 4.04 -2.27
C LEU A 99 -7.99 3.16 -1.29
N TYR A 100 -7.89 3.45 -0.01
CA TYR A 100 -8.70 2.83 1.02
C TYR A 100 -9.69 3.83 1.60
N GLY A 101 -10.77 3.33 2.19
CA GLY A 101 -11.68 4.12 2.99
C GLY A 101 -12.29 3.34 4.14
N VAL A 102 -12.63 4.03 5.22
CA VAL A 102 -13.30 3.46 6.39
C VAL A 102 -14.72 3.98 6.50
N SER A 103 -15.67 3.10 6.81
CA SER A 103 -17.10 3.44 6.97
C SER A 103 -17.52 3.68 8.41
N ASN A 104 -18.65 4.37 8.60
CA ASN A 104 -19.33 4.56 9.88
C ASN A 104 -19.81 3.27 10.56
N GLN A 105 -19.72 2.12 9.88
CA GLN A 105 -20.01 0.80 10.44
C GLN A 105 -18.74 -0.02 10.72
N SER A 106 -17.57 0.63 10.79
CA SER A 106 -16.27 -0.01 11.06
C SER A 106 -15.88 -1.07 10.00
N ASN A 107 -16.31 -0.90 8.76
CA ASN A 107 -15.81 -1.70 7.63
C ASN A 107 -14.73 -0.91 6.88
N LEU A 108 -13.63 -1.58 6.55
CA LEU A 108 -12.55 -1.08 5.69
C LEU A 108 -12.82 -1.49 4.24
N TYR A 109 -12.53 -0.60 3.29
CA TYR A 109 -12.74 -0.80 1.86
C TYR A 109 -11.49 -0.45 1.06
N VAL A 110 -11.23 -1.18 -0.02
CA VAL A 110 -10.43 -0.71 -1.14
C VAL A 110 -11.38 -0.11 -2.18
N ILE A 111 -11.06 1.06 -2.71
CA ILE A 111 -11.90 1.82 -3.63
C ILE A 111 -11.14 2.00 -4.94
N ASN A 112 -11.73 1.59 -6.06
CA ASN A 112 -11.21 1.97 -7.37
C ASN A 112 -11.55 3.45 -7.61
N GLN A 113 -10.54 4.32 -7.62
CA GLN A 113 -10.72 5.77 -7.74
C GLN A 113 -11.31 6.20 -9.09
N ASN A 114 -11.14 5.41 -10.15
CA ASN A 114 -11.65 5.73 -11.49
C ASN A 114 -13.12 5.34 -11.67
N THR A 115 -13.63 4.35 -10.93
CA THR A 115 -15.01 3.85 -11.09
C THR A 115 -15.88 4.03 -9.85
N GLY A 116 -15.29 4.41 -8.71
CA GLY A 116 -15.96 4.48 -7.40
C GLY A 116 -16.34 3.11 -6.82
N ARG A 117 -15.90 1.98 -7.39
CA ARG A 117 -16.29 0.66 -6.88
C ARG A 117 -15.49 0.32 -5.62
N ALA A 118 -16.17 0.25 -4.47
CA ALA A 118 -15.61 -0.19 -3.21
C ALA A 118 -15.76 -1.72 -3.04
N THR A 119 -14.70 -2.36 -2.55
CA THR A 119 -14.70 -3.77 -2.14
C THR A 119 -14.25 -3.87 -0.70
N GLN A 120 -15.04 -4.55 0.13
CA GLN A 120 -14.73 -4.67 1.55
C GLN A 120 -13.44 -5.46 1.75
N VAL A 121 -12.56 -4.96 2.63
CA VAL A 121 -11.40 -5.68 3.15
C VAL A 121 -11.85 -6.55 4.32
N GLY A 122 -11.47 -7.83 4.28
CA GLY A 122 -12.00 -8.82 5.22
C GLY A 122 -13.49 -9.09 5.02
N THR A 123 -14.11 -9.80 5.95
CA THR A 123 -15.52 -10.25 5.84
C THR A 123 -16.45 -9.63 6.88
N ALA A 124 -15.91 -8.88 7.83
CA ALA A 124 -16.66 -8.33 8.96
C ALA A 124 -16.15 -6.92 9.32
N PRO A 125 -16.97 -6.12 10.02
CA PRO A 125 -16.47 -4.92 10.67
C PRO A 125 -15.31 -5.25 11.61
N PHE A 126 -14.35 -4.35 11.71
CA PHE A 126 -13.26 -4.51 12.67
C PHE A 126 -13.76 -4.26 14.10
N SER A 127 -13.02 -4.80 15.06
CA SER A 127 -13.29 -4.66 16.50
C SER A 127 -12.00 -4.28 17.24
N PRO A 128 -12.03 -3.36 18.22
CA PRO A 128 -13.19 -2.60 18.68
C PRO A 128 -13.77 -1.69 17.59
N ALA A 129 -15.07 -1.42 17.68
CA ALA A 129 -15.75 -0.54 16.73
C ALA A 129 -15.30 0.91 16.90
N LEU A 130 -15.55 1.72 15.86
CA LEU A 130 -15.33 3.15 15.90
C LEU A 130 -16.09 3.82 17.03
N GLU A 131 -15.41 4.71 17.74
CA GLU A 131 -16.01 5.63 18.70
C GLU A 131 -16.06 7.03 18.07
N GLY A 132 -17.17 7.75 18.27
CA GLY A 132 -17.34 9.09 17.71
C GLY A 132 -17.90 9.10 16.29
N THR A 133 -17.70 10.22 15.60
CA THR A 133 -18.32 10.49 14.29
C THR A 133 -17.35 11.00 13.24
N GLN A 134 -16.17 11.47 13.66
CA GLN A 134 -15.14 12.01 12.77
C GLN A 134 -13.87 11.19 12.95
N VAL A 135 -13.18 10.90 11.85
CA VAL A 135 -12.08 9.95 11.80
C VAL A 135 -10.90 10.55 11.08
N GLY A 136 -9.75 10.62 11.75
CA GLY A 136 -8.45 10.72 11.09
C GLY A 136 -8.00 9.34 10.65
N PHE A 137 -7.58 9.20 9.39
CA PHE A 137 -7.25 7.91 8.78
C PHE A 137 -6.07 8.12 7.83
N ASP A 138 -4.95 7.43 8.09
CA ASP A 138 -3.76 7.58 7.24
C ASP A 138 -2.83 6.36 7.33
N PHE A 139 -2.10 6.07 6.25
CA PHE A 139 -1.15 4.98 6.19
C PHE A 139 0.21 5.37 6.71
N ASN A 140 0.68 4.68 7.74
CA ASN A 140 2.07 4.75 8.15
C ASN A 140 2.96 4.05 7.09
N PRO A 141 3.82 4.80 6.36
CA PRO A 141 4.59 4.24 5.24
C PRO A 141 5.76 3.34 5.68
N THR A 142 6.18 3.40 6.96
CA THR A 142 7.33 2.64 7.45
C THR A 142 6.95 1.23 7.91
N VAL A 143 5.79 1.10 8.58
CA VAL A 143 5.30 -0.19 9.11
C VAL A 143 4.12 -0.77 8.33
N ASP A 144 3.63 -0.06 7.31
CA ASP A 144 2.52 -0.48 6.45
C ASP A 144 1.27 -0.85 7.26
N ARG A 145 0.85 0.08 8.11
CA ARG A 145 -0.35 -0.01 8.94
C ARG A 145 -1.16 1.26 8.81
N ILE A 146 -2.46 1.12 8.93
CA ILE A 146 -3.37 2.26 8.97
C ILE A 146 -3.42 2.78 10.40
N ARG A 147 -3.15 4.06 10.59
CA ARG A 147 -3.52 4.80 11.79
C ARG A 147 -4.96 5.24 11.64
N LEU A 148 -5.75 4.99 12.68
CA LEU A 148 -7.11 5.49 12.78
C LEU A 148 -7.28 6.17 14.12
N VAL A 149 -7.62 7.45 14.11
CA VAL A 149 -7.97 8.21 15.31
C VAL A 149 -9.36 8.80 15.18
N THR A 150 -9.99 9.12 16.30
CA THR A 150 -11.33 9.72 16.26
C THR A 150 -11.43 10.96 17.14
N ASN A 151 -12.49 11.74 16.90
CA ASN A 151 -12.81 12.92 17.69
C ASN A 151 -13.20 12.61 19.16
N THR A 152 -13.22 11.33 19.55
CA THR A 152 -13.37 10.89 20.95
C THR A 152 -12.08 10.32 21.52
N THR A 153 -10.93 10.71 20.96
CA THR A 153 -9.57 10.33 21.38
C THR A 153 -9.18 8.87 21.12
N GLN A 154 -10.04 8.08 20.48
CA GLN A 154 -9.71 6.69 20.13
C GLN A 154 -8.49 6.67 19.21
N ASN A 155 -7.61 5.69 19.37
CA ASN A 155 -6.38 5.55 18.60
C ASN A 155 -6.09 4.07 18.30
N LEU A 156 -6.25 3.68 17.05
CA LEU A 156 -6.14 2.29 16.59
C LEU A 156 -5.08 2.16 15.51
N ARG A 157 -4.49 0.95 15.42
CA ARG A 157 -3.74 0.51 14.25
C ARG A 157 -4.46 -0.64 13.58
N LEU A 158 -4.73 -0.53 12.28
CA LEU A 158 -5.39 -1.57 11.48
C LEU A 158 -4.42 -2.22 10.49
N ASN A 159 -4.65 -3.49 10.20
CA ASN A 159 -3.97 -4.21 9.13
C ASN A 159 -4.71 -3.98 7.79
N PRO A 160 -4.04 -3.45 6.75
CA PRO A 160 -4.70 -3.13 5.48
C PRO A 160 -5.07 -4.34 4.62
N GLU A 161 -4.56 -5.53 4.95
CA GLU A 161 -4.78 -6.76 4.19
C GLU A 161 -5.94 -7.58 4.77
N THR A 162 -6.18 -7.46 6.07
CA THR A 162 -7.23 -8.21 6.78
C THR A 162 -8.37 -7.33 7.30
N GLY A 163 -8.14 -6.02 7.39
CA GLY A 163 -9.06 -5.06 8.01
C GLY A 163 -9.09 -5.10 9.53
N ALA A 164 -8.38 -6.04 10.18
CA ALA A 164 -8.42 -6.20 11.63
C ALA A 164 -7.64 -5.10 12.37
N VAL A 165 -8.10 -4.74 13.57
CA VAL A 165 -7.30 -3.95 14.52
C VAL A 165 -6.16 -4.82 15.03
N VAL A 166 -4.92 -4.38 14.82
CA VAL A 166 -3.71 -5.05 15.30
C VAL A 166 -3.20 -4.48 16.61
N ALA A 167 -3.59 -3.25 16.95
CA ALA A 167 -3.32 -2.65 18.25
C ALA A 167 -4.36 -1.60 18.61
N ILE A 168 -4.71 -1.56 19.89
CA ILE A 168 -5.42 -0.45 20.53
C ILE A 168 -4.32 0.34 21.24
N ASP A 169 -4.05 1.55 20.76
CA ASP A 169 -2.98 2.41 21.26
C ASP A 169 -3.51 3.36 22.35
N GLY A 170 -2.60 4.13 22.97
CA GLY A 170 -2.99 5.13 23.96
C GLY A 170 -3.91 6.20 23.34
N ASN A 171 -4.98 6.54 24.05
CA ASN A 171 -5.90 7.60 23.65
C ASN A 171 -5.15 8.93 23.42
N LEU A 172 -5.66 9.74 22.50
CA LEU A 172 -5.10 11.06 22.23
C LEU A 172 -5.07 11.93 23.49
N ASN A 173 -3.91 12.52 23.78
CA ASN A 173 -3.64 13.27 25.01
C ASN A 173 -2.64 14.42 24.74
N PRO A 174 -2.58 15.48 25.56
CA PRO A 174 -3.33 15.69 26.81
C PRO A 174 -4.79 16.11 26.60
N GLY A 175 -5.62 15.90 27.63
CA GLY A 175 -7.00 16.38 27.65
C GLY A 175 -7.96 15.54 26.81
N SER A 176 -8.80 16.19 26.02
CA SER A 176 -9.80 15.56 25.15
C SER A 176 -9.84 16.28 23.80
N PRO A 177 -8.77 16.15 22.99
CA PRO A 177 -8.68 16.81 21.69
C PRO A 177 -9.79 16.32 20.75
N GLU A 178 -10.24 17.20 19.85
CA GLU A 178 -11.20 16.87 18.79
C GLU A 178 -10.46 16.75 17.46
N VAL A 179 -9.65 15.70 17.33
CA VAL A 179 -8.91 15.43 16.08
C VAL A 179 -9.86 14.91 15.01
N VAL A 180 -9.83 15.54 13.84
CA VAL A 180 -10.75 15.25 12.72
C VAL A 180 -10.03 14.69 11.50
N ALA A 181 -8.71 14.92 11.39
CA ALA A 181 -7.90 14.46 10.28
C ALA A 181 -6.45 14.30 10.74
N VAL A 182 -5.75 13.32 10.15
CA VAL A 182 -4.34 13.04 10.41
C VAL A 182 -3.63 12.73 9.09
N ALA A 183 -2.32 12.95 9.03
CA ALA A 183 -1.51 12.60 7.86
C ALA A 183 -0.06 12.26 8.25
N TYR A 184 0.49 11.21 7.65
CA TYR A 184 1.91 10.86 7.75
C TYR A 184 2.74 11.56 6.67
N THR A 185 3.97 11.91 7.03
CA THR A 185 4.99 12.34 6.05
C THR A 185 5.64 11.14 5.37
N ASN A 186 6.30 11.38 4.23
CA ASN A 186 7.01 10.39 3.43
C ASN A 186 6.10 9.24 2.95
N SER A 187 4.88 9.54 2.49
CA SER A 187 3.89 8.57 1.98
C SER A 187 4.32 7.90 0.68
N MET A 188 5.43 7.16 0.74
CA MET A 188 6.06 6.43 -0.35
C MET A 188 6.49 5.04 0.12
N ALA A 189 6.42 4.05 -0.78
CA ALA A 189 6.87 2.70 -0.48
C ALA A 189 8.36 2.67 -0.10
N GLY A 190 8.67 1.98 1.00
CA GLY A 190 10.05 1.83 1.47
C GLY A 190 10.58 3.02 2.29
N ALA A 191 9.73 3.96 2.70
CA ALA A 191 10.10 5.00 3.64
C ALA A 191 10.75 4.41 4.91
N THR A 192 11.83 5.04 5.37
CA THR A 192 12.56 4.64 6.59
C THR A 192 12.23 5.50 7.80
N SER A 193 11.58 6.65 7.58
CA SER A 193 11.11 7.56 8.63
C SER A 193 9.77 8.16 8.24
N THR A 194 8.99 8.55 9.24
CA THR A 194 7.72 9.25 9.08
C THR A 194 7.37 9.99 10.37
N ALA A 195 6.54 11.02 10.25
CA ALA A 195 5.98 11.82 11.33
C ALA A 195 4.47 11.96 11.11
N LEU A 196 3.68 11.78 12.17
CA LEU A 196 2.22 11.88 12.16
C LEU A 196 1.78 13.26 12.63
N TYR A 197 0.99 13.93 11.81
CA TYR A 197 0.41 15.22 12.14
C TYR A 197 -1.11 15.13 12.29
N ASP A 198 -1.67 15.92 13.21
CA ASP A 198 -3.07 15.90 13.59
C ASP A 198 -3.66 17.30 13.50
N ILE A 199 -4.85 17.41 12.91
CA ILE A 199 -5.65 18.63 12.94
C ILE A 199 -6.71 18.49 14.04
N ASP A 200 -6.57 19.30 15.08
CA ASP A 200 -7.54 19.43 16.18
C ASP A 200 -8.38 20.70 15.98
N VAL A 201 -9.68 20.51 15.75
CA VAL A 201 -10.61 21.61 15.53
C VAL A 201 -11.10 22.24 16.82
N ALA A 202 -10.95 21.58 17.98
CA ALA A 202 -11.32 22.18 19.26
C ALA A 202 -10.37 23.31 19.66
N THR A 203 -9.11 23.22 19.23
CA THR A 203 -8.06 24.19 19.57
C THR A 203 -7.53 25.01 18.38
N ASP A 204 -8.01 24.73 17.16
CA ASP A 204 -7.58 25.35 15.90
C ASP A 204 -6.06 25.22 15.68
N LYS A 205 -5.51 24.02 15.94
CA LYS A 205 -4.06 23.77 15.91
C LYS A 205 -3.70 22.55 15.07
N LEU A 206 -2.47 22.61 14.55
CA LEU A 206 -1.74 21.44 14.09
C LEU A 206 -0.92 20.88 15.27
N TYR A 207 -0.98 19.57 15.45
CA TYR A 207 -0.17 18.82 16.40
C TYR A 207 0.71 17.82 15.67
N LEU A 208 1.82 17.45 16.30
CA LEU A 208 2.63 16.28 15.99
C LEU A 208 2.27 15.20 17.02
N GLN A 209 1.80 14.04 16.59
CA GLN A 209 1.54 12.94 17.53
C GLN A 209 2.82 12.14 17.77
N ASN A 210 3.49 12.41 18.89
CA ASN A 210 4.79 11.84 19.23
C ASN A 210 4.90 11.44 20.72
N PRO A 211 5.10 10.14 21.04
CA PRO A 211 5.08 9.01 20.11
C PRO A 211 3.65 8.65 19.67
N PRO A 212 3.43 8.25 18.39
CA PRO A 212 2.09 7.92 17.87
C PRO A 212 1.32 6.90 18.71
N ASN A 213 1.99 5.85 19.18
CA ASN A 213 1.33 4.77 19.91
C ASN A 213 0.94 5.17 21.35
N ALA A 214 1.47 6.27 21.89
CA ALA A 214 1.02 6.81 23.17
C ALA A 214 -0.14 7.81 23.03
N GLY A 215 -0.48 8.22 21.80
CA GLY A 215 -1.50 9.25 21.55
C GLY A 215 -1.07 10.67 21.93
N THR A 216 0.20 10.89 22.28
CA THR A 216 0.65 12.19 22.79
C THR A 216 0.76 13.22 21.67
N LEU A 217 -0.01 14.31 21.79
CA LEU A 217 -0.04 15.44 20.89
C LEU A 217 0.92 16.54 21.40
N VAL A 218 1.89 16.87 20.57
CA VAL A 218 2.85 17.97 20.78
C VAL A 218 2.45 19.12 19.87
N GLU A 219 2.18 20.30 20.44
CA GLU A 219 1.73 21.46 19.67
C GLU A 219 2.80 21.87 18.64
N VAL A 220 2.38 22.00 17.38
CA VAL A 220 3.20 22.59 16.31
C VAL A 220 2.87 24.08 16.19
N GLY A 221 1.58 24.43 16.11
CA GLY A 221 1.14 25.81 16.09
C GLY A 221 -0.30 25.98 15.64
N ARG A 222 -0.77 27.23 15.69
CA ARG A 222 -2.14 27.60 15.30
C ARG A 222 -2.33 27.58 13.79
N LEU A 223 -3.46 27.03 13.35
CA LEU A 223 -3.89 27.06 11.96
C LEU A 223 -4.20 28.48 11.48
N ASN A 224 -4.66 29.35 12.39
CA ASN A 224 -5.24 30.67 12.08
C ASN A 224 -6.51 30.58 11.21
N VAL A 225 -7.22 29.46 11.34
CA VAL A 225 -8.61 29.27 10.92
C VAL A 225 -9.43 28.91 12.15
N GLN A 226 -10.74 29.16 12.12
CA GLN A 226 -11.70 28.66 13.09
C GLN A 226 -12.44 27.49 12.44
N ALA A 227 -11.83 26.31 12.51
CA ALA A 227 -12.36 25.11 11.88
C ALA A 227 -13.40 24.46 12.79
N VAL A 228 -14.45 23.88 12.20
CA VAL A 228 -15.48 23.11 12.93
C VAL A 228 -15.95 21.93 12.10
N GLY A 229 -16.26 20.82 12.78
CA GLY A 229 -16.80 19.62 12.14
C GLY A 229 -15.79 18.89 11.26
N GLU A 230 -16.32 18.06 10.37
CA GLU A 230 -15.54 17.14 9.53
C GLU A 230 -14.65 17.88 8.52
N GLY A 231 -13.50 17.29 8.22
CA GLY A 231 -12.55 17.75 7.22
C GLY A 231 -11.67 16.62 6.73
N GLY A 232 -10.64 16.96 5.95
CA GLY A 232 -9.61 16.01 5.52
C GLY A 232 -8.25 16.66 5.53
N PHE A 233 -7.20 15.85 5.65
CA PHE A 233 -5.81 16.30 5.67
C PHE A 233 -4.93 15.22 5.08
N ASP A 234 -4.01 15.59 4.21
CA ASP A 234 -3.02 14.66 3.66
C ASP A 234 -1.74 15.40 3.28
N ILE A 235 -0.63 14.68 3.21
CA ILE A 235 0.71 15.14 2.89
C ILE A 235 1.22 14.37 1.67
N SER A 236 1.66 15.11 0.64
CA SER A 236 2.19 14.53 -0.58
C SER A 236 3.40 13.61 -0.30
N PRO A 237 3.66 12.59 -1.13
CA PRO A 237 4.74 11.64 -0.89
C PRO A 237 6.11 12.27 -0.63
N ASP A 238 6.42 13.38 -1.28
CA ASP A 238 7.66 14.15 -1.16
C ASP A 238 7.63 15.26 -0.08
N ASN A 239 6.54 15.34 0.69
CA ASN A 239 6.22 16.38 1.67
C ASN A 239 6.15 17.82 1.12
N SER A 240 6.16 18.01 -0.20
CA SER A 240 6.12 19.35 -0.79
C SER A 240 4.79 20.09 -0.56
N LEU A 241 3.71 19.34 -0.31
CA LEU A 241 2.38 19.85 -0.03
C LEU A 241 1.73 19.07 1.12
N ALA A 242 1.36 19.77 2.19
CA ALA A 242 0.35 19.30 3.13
C ALA A 242 -0.94 20.06 2.84
N ILE A 243 -2.02 19.37 2.50
CA ILE A 243 -3.30 19.98 2.10
C ILE A 243 -4.42 19.54 3.04
N ALA A 244 -5.20 20.50 3.52
CA ALA A 244 -6.38 20.23 4.34
C ALA A 244 -7.64 20.79 3.67
N ALA A 245 -8.76 20.08 3.78
CA ALA A 245 -10.09 20.61 3.51
C ALA A 245 -10.80 20.82 4.86
N LEU A 246 -11.07 22.09 5.21
CA LEU A 246 -11.68 22.42 6.50
C LEU A 246 -12.91 23.31 6.29
N PHE A 247 -13.97 23.03 7.05
CA PHE A 247 -15.13 23.91 7.15
C PHE A 247 -14.93 24.92 8.28
N GLY A 248 -15.19 26.20 8.02
CA GLY A 248 -15.02 27.21 9.04
C GLY A 248 -14.86 28.62 8.53
N ARG A 249 -14.36 29.49 9.41
CA ARG A 249 -14.02 30.89 9.13
C ARG A 249 -12.50 31.11 9.20
N GLY A 250 -12.03 32.21 8.64
CA GLY A 250 -10.61 32.58 8.67
C GLY A 250 -9.76 31.87 7.61
N GLY A 251 -8.46 32.17 7.61
CA GLY A 251 -7.47 31.62 6.67
C GLY A 251 -7.06 32.60 5.57
N GLY A 252 -5.90 33.23 5.78
CA GLY A 252 -5.27 34.22 4.91
C GLY A 252 -4.28 35.06 5.70
N THR A 253 -3.25 35.64 5.05
CA THR A 253 -2.44 36.72 5.67
C THR A 253 -3.36 37.89 6.08
N GLU A 254 -2.91 38.83 6.91
CA GLU A 254 -3.65 40.06 7.27
C GLU A 254 -4.21 40.83 6.04
N ASN A 255 -3.61 40.60 4.85
CA ASN A 255 -4.02 41.13 3.54
C ASN A 255 -5.05 40.29 2.74
N GLN A 256 -5.47 39.14 3.24
CA GLN A 256 -6.51 38.27 2.66
C GLN A 256 -7.75 38.41 3.56
N LYS A 257 -8.32 39.62 3.60
CA LYS A 257 -9.59 39.86 4.28
C LYS A 257 -10.65 38.95 3.66
N GLU A 258 -11.48 38.40 4.54
CA GLU A 258 -12.55 37.49 4.21
C GLU A 258 -13.55 38.14 3.24
N ASP A 259 -13.48 37.81 1.94
CA ASP A 259 -14.37 38.35 0.91
C ASP A 259 -15.81 37.81 0.98
N SER A 260 -16.16 36.97 1.96
CA SER A 260 -17.51 36.39 2.07
C SER A 260 -17.89 36.10 3.52
N PRO A 261 -18.99 36.67 4.05
CA PRO A 261 -19.50 36.30 5.36
C PRO A 261 -20.02 34.86 5.33
N GLY A 262 -19.49 33.98 6.19
CA GLY A 262 -20.05 32.66 6.47
C GLY A 262 -19.07 31.50 6.38
N ASN A 263 -19.46 30.37 6.99
CA ASN A 263 -18.68 29.15 6.99
C ASN A 263 -18.76 28.47 5.61
N LYS A 264 -17.61 28.06 5.07
CA LYS A 264 -17.48 27.35 3.80
C LYS A 264 -16.34 26.33 3.89
N TYR A 265 -16.42 25.27 3.09
CA TYR A 265 -15.29 24.39 2.87
C TYR A 265 -14.24 25.10 2.02
N ARG A 266 -12.99 25.03 2.48
CA ARG A 266 -11.82 25.58 1.80
C ARG A 266 -10.69 24.57 1.82
N PHE A 267 -9.90 24.58 0.77
CA PHE A 267 -8.62 23.90 0.71
C PHE A 267 -7.55 24.82 1.25
N TYR A 268 -6.69 24.29 2.12
CA TYR A 268 -5.58 25.00 2.72
C TYR A 268 -4.28 24.26 2.47
N ARG A 269 -3.20 24.99 2.18
CA ARG A 269 -1.85 24.48 2.39
C ARG A 269 -1.51 24.65 3.86
N ILE A 270 -1.10 23.58 4.53
CA ILE A 270 -0.67 23.60 5.92
C ILE A 270 0.87 23.66 5.95
N ASP A 271 1.42 24.59 6.73
CA ASP A 271 2.85 24.62 7.03
C ASP A 271 3.12 23.63 8.18
N LEU A 272 3.87 22.56 7.91
CA LEU A 272 4.15 21.51 8.90
C LEU A 272 5.13 21.94 10.01
N ALA A 273 5.84 23.07 9.84
CA ALA A 273 6.76 23.58 10.85
C ALA A 273 6.09 24.58 11.79
N SER A 274 5.14 25.37 11.30
CA SER A 274 4.48 26.43 12.07
C SER A 274 3.01 26.17 12.36
N GLY A 275 2.41 25.15 11.74
CA GLY A 275 0.98 24.88 11.77
C GLY A 275 0.11 25.84 10.95
N LYS A 276 0.68 26.84 10.26
CA LYS A 276 -0.11 27.91 9.63
C LYS A 276 -0.85 27.40 8.40
N ALA A 277 -2.15 27.66 8.32
CA ALA A 277 -2.96 27.38 7.13
C ALA A 277 -2.94 28.57 6.14
N THR A 278 -2.73 28.28 4.86
CA THR A 278 -2.80 29.24 3.74
C THR A 278 -3.93 28.83 2.81
N ASN A 279 -4.94 29.68 2.65
CA ASN A 279 -6.10 29.40 1.81
C ASN A 279 -5.70 29.27 0.33
N LEU A 280 -6.14 28.18 -0.30
CA LEU A 280 -5.88 27.87 -1.71
C LEU A 280 -7.13 28.05 -2.59
N GLY A 281 -8.32 28.05 -1.99
CA GLY A 281 -9.60 28.18 -2.69
C GLY A 281 -10.76 27.55 -1.93
N LYS A 282 -11.98 27.87 -2.34
CA LYS A 282 -13.23 27.39 -1.73
C LYS A 282 -13.94 26.37 -2.60
N THR A 283 -14.77 25.55 -1.98
CA THR A 283 -15.73 24.65 -2.65
C THR A 283 -17.09 24.73 -1.96
N ASP A 284 -18.16 24.47 -2.71
CA ASP A 284 -19.52 24.37 -2.16
C ASP A 284 -19.87 22.94 -1.72
N ARG A 285 -19.00 21.96 -2.01
CA ARG A 285 -19.18 20.59 -1.54
C ARG A 285 -18.86 20.46 -0.05
N THR A 286 -19.60 19.60 0.63
CA THR A 286 -19.16 19.03 1.91
C THR A 286 -17.99 18.10 1.65
N ILE A 287 -16.84 18.38 2.26
CA ILE A 287 -15.63 17.55 2.12
C ILE A 287 -15.26 16.97 3.49
N ILE A 288 -15.10 15.65 3.55
CA ILE A 288 -14.93 14.90 4.80
C ILE A 288 -13.68 14.03 4.78
N GLY A 289 -12.89 14.12 3.71
CA GLY A 289 -11.65 13.41 3.54
C GLY A 289 -10.89 13.97 2.34
N VAL A 290 -9.57 13.92 2.40
CA VAL A 290 -8.67 14.33 1.32
C VAL A 290 -7.59 13.26 1.23
N ALA A 291 -7.25 12.84 0.01
CA ALA A 291 -6.21 11.86 -0.23
C ALA A 291 -5.42 12.22 -1.51
N ILE A 292 -4.10 12.17 -1.44
CA ILE A 292 -3.13 12.44 -2.50
C ILE A 292 -2.61 11.08 -2.98
N PRO A 293 -2.69 10.78 -4.28
CA PRO A 293 -2.10 9.56 -4.83
C PRO A 293 -0.60 9.45 -4.53
N THR A 294 -0.17 8.25 -4.18
CA THR A 294 1.25 7.97 -3.95
C THR A 294 1.99 7.75 -5.27
N ASN A 295 3.33 7.73 -5.21
CA ASN A 295 4.14 7.37 -6.37
C ASN A 295 3.82 5.94 -6.84
N PRO A 296 3.80 5.68 -8.18
CA PRO A 296 3.79 4.32 -8.70
C PRO A 296 4.89 3.47 -8.08
N VAL A 297 4.54 2.25 -7.70
CA VAL A 297 5.46 1.30 -7.09
C VAL A 297 5.44 -0.02 -7.83
N ALA A 298 6.62 -0.59 -7.99
CA ALA A 298 6.86 -1.95 -8.44
C ALA A 298 7.83 -2.64 -7.49
N TYR A 299 7.73 -3.96 -7.47
CA TYR A 299 8.55 -4.86 -6.68
C TYR A 299 9.30 -5.82 -7.60
N GLY A 300 10.45 -6.28 -7.13
CA GLY A 300 11.21 -7.35 -7.77
C GLY A 300 12.12 -8.05 -6.77
N VAL A 301 12.75 -9.15 -7.16
CA VAL A 301 13.76 -9.81 -6.33
C VAL A 301 15.06 -9.97 -7.12
N ASP A 302 16.20 -9.57 -6.55
CA ASP A 302 17.50 -9.76 -7.21
C ASP A 302 18.13 -11.14 -6.91
N ALA A 303 19.18 -11.48 -7.65
CA ALA A 303 19.92 -12.73 -7.49
C ALA A 303 20.61 -12.89 -6.11
N ALA A 304 20.71 -11.80 -5.34
CA ALA A 304 21.22 -11.82 -3.97
C ALA A 304 20.11 -11.99 -2.92
N ASN A 305 18.88 -12.34 -3.35
CA ASN A 305 17.69 -12.47 -2.51
C ASN A 305 17.38 -11.18 -1.72
N ASN A 306 17.43 -10.03 -2.39
CA ASN A 306 16.86 -8.79 -1.85
C ASN A 306 15.52 -8.49 -2.51
N LEU A 307 14.54 -8.04 -1.73
CA LEU A 307 13.34 -7.41 -2.24
C LEU A 307 13.69 -6.01 -2.71
N LEU A 308 13.42 -5.73 -3.98
CA LEU A 308 13.59 -4.44 -4.62
C LEU A 308 12.26 -3.68 -4.61
N ILE A 309 12.33 -2.37 -4.38
CA ILE A 309 11.19 -1.46 -4.42
C ILE A 309 11.59 -0.25 -5.26
N PHE A 310 10.81 0.06 -6.30
CA PHE A 310 11.14 1.14 -7.23
C PHE A 310 9.90 1.70 -7.92
N ASN A 311 10.02 2.89 -8.50
CA ASN A 311 8.99 3.43 -9.38
C ASN A 311 9.24 2.92 -10.81
N PRO A 312 8.30 2.18 -11.44
CA PRO A 312 8.53 1.60 -12.77
C PRO A 312 8.69 2.64 -13.90
N TYR A 313 8.16 3.85 -13.71
CA TYR A 313 8.28 4.97 -14.67
C TYR A 313 9.56 5.79 -14.45
N ALA A 314 10.26 5.60 -13.32
CA ALA A 314 11.45 6.35 -12.95
C ALA A 314 12.42 5.47 -12.14
N ALA A 315 12.82 4.32 -12.69
CA ALA A 315 13.54 3.28 -11.96
C ALA A 315 15.05 3.56 -11.73
N GLY A 316 15.45 4.84 -11.72
CA GLY A 316 16.83 5.26 -11.42
C GLY A 316 17.22 5.04 -9.95
N THR A 317 16.23 5.03 -9.06
CA THR A 317 16.42 4.73 -7.63
C THR A 317 15.69 3.43 -7.29
N ILE A 318 16.43 2.47 -6.73
CA ILE A 318 15.92 1.19 -6.28
C ILE A 318 16.26 1.06 -4.79
N LEU A 319 15.23 0.93 -3.96
CA LEU A 319 15.38 0.58 -2.56
C LEU A 319 15.47 -0.94 -2.42
N THR A 320 16.23 -1.40 -1.43
CA THR A 320 16.46 -2.83 -1.18
C THR A 320 16.16 -3.18 0.25
N LYS A 321 15.45 -4.30 0.46
CA LYS A 321 15.27 -4.94 1.77
C LYS A 321 15.80 -6.36 1.70
N ALA A 322 16.54 -6.78 2.73
CA ALA A 322 17.00 -8.16 2.83
C ALA A 322 15.79 -9.09 2.99
N ILE A 323 15.74 -10.16 2.20
CA ILE A 323 14.70 -11.18 2.38
C ILE A 323 15.03 -12.04 3.60
N THR A 324 14.03 -12.28 4.45
CA THR A 324 14.11 -13.21 5.58
C THR A 324 12.98 -14.23 5.50
N GLY A 325 13.13 -15.41 6.12
CA GLY A 325 12.06 -16.42 6.24
C GLY A 325 11.99 -17.47 5.11
N LEU A 326 12.81 -17.38 4.06
CA LEU A 326 12.96 -18.44 3.05
C LEU A 326 13.60 -19.71 3.63
N GLN A 327 13.37 -20.86 2.98
CA GLN A 327 14.12 -22.08 3.33
C GLN A 327 15.61 -21.94 2.99
N PRO A 328 16.50 -22.66 3.70
CA PRO A 328 17.92 -22.66 3.36
C PRO A 328 18.18 -23.05 1.91
N GLY A 329 18.91 -22.19 1.18
CA GLY A 329 19.25 -22.41 -0.24
C GLY A 329 18.11 -22.14 -1.23
N GLU A 330 16.96 -21.66 -0.77
CA GLU A 330 15.84 -21.30 -1.64
C GLU A 330 16.05 -19.92 -2.27
N ARG A 331 15.61 -19.79 -3.54
CA ARG A 331 15.52 -18.51 -4.25
C ARG A 331 14.07 -18.23 -4.62
N VAL A 332 13.76 -16.95 -4.83
CA VAL A 332 12.47 -16.52 -5.39
C VAL A 332 12.49 -16.68 -6.90
N LEU A 333 11.42 -17.26 -7.46
CA LEU A 333 11.25 -17.53 -8.89
C LEU A 333 10.20 -16.63 -9.55
N GLY A 334 9.31 -16.02 -8.77
CA GLY A 334 8.23 -15.17 -9.26
C GLY A 334 7.55 -14.47 -8.08
N ILE A 335 6.98 -13.30 -8.32
CA ILE A 335 6.20 -12.55 -7.33
C ILE A 335 4.99 -11.94 -8.03
N ASP A 336 3.89 -11.79 -7.31
CA ASP A 336 2.71 -11.07 -7.79
C ASP A 336 1.80 -10.65 -6.63
N MET A 337 1.05 -9.58 -6.80
CA MET A 337 0.09 -9.05 -5.85
C MET A 337 -1.25 -9.78 -5.95
N ARG A 338 -1.76 -10.27 -4.83
CA ARG A 338 -3.10 -10.86 -4.71
C ARG A 338 -4.17 -9.75 -4.68
N PRO A 339 -5.04 -9.60 -5.69
CA PRO A 339 -6.01 -8.51 -5.71
C PRO A 339 -7.04 -8.55 -4.59
N ALA A 340 -7.38 -9.75 -4.12
CA ALA A 340 -8.42 -9.93 -3.10
C ALA A 340 -8.02 -9.43 -1.71
N THR A 341 -6.72 -9.36 -1.39
CA THR A 341 -6.22 -8.94 -0.06
C THR A 341 -5.06 -7.96 -0.12
N SER A 342 -4.62 -7.54 -1.30
CA SER A 342 -3.54 -6.58 -1.48
C SER A 342 -2.20 -7.01 -0.88
N GLN A 343 -1.96 -8.33 -0.87
CA GLN A 343 -0.74 -8.96 -0.36
C GLN A 343 0.18 -9.33 -1.51
N LEU A 344 1.48 -9.09 -1.37
CA LEU A 344 2.49 -9.63 -2.28
C LEU A 344 2.75 -11.10 -1.94
N TYR A 345 2.74 -11.96 -2.96
CA TYR A 345 3.12 -13.36 -2.85
C TYR A 345 4.38 -13.64 -3.64
N ALA A 346 5.06 -14.73 -3.27
CA ALA A 346 6.26 -15.20 -3.96
C ALA A 346 6.27 -16.71 -4.14
N LEU A 347 6.77 -17.15 -5.29
CA LEU A 347 7.09 -18.54 -5.62
C LEU A 347 8.53 -18.84 -5.22
N GLY A 348 8.72 -19.81 -4.33
CA GLY A 348 10.03 -20.30 -3.93
C GLY A 348 10.50 -21.50 -4.75
N SER A 349 11.81 -21.62 -4.97
CA SER A 349 12.43 -22.71 -5.72
C SER A 349 12.36 -24.09 -5.04
N THR A 350 11.84 -24.17 -3.82
CA THR A 350 11.59 -25.45 -3.13
C THR A 350 10.11 -25.86 -3.20
N ASN A 351 9.38 -25.36 -4.21
CA ASN A 351 7.95 -25.62 -4.43
C ASN A 351 7.09 -25.06 -3.30
N ARG A 352 7.37 -23.84 -2.85
CA ARG A 352 6.62 -23.20 -1.76
C ARG A 352 6.03 -21.89 -2.21
N LEU A 353 4.89 -21.56 -1.63
CA LEU A 353 4.28 -20.25 -1.75
C LEU A 353 4.54 -19.47 -0.46
N TYR A 354 4.87 -18.19 -0.62
CA TYR A 354 5.11 -17.25 0.47
C TYR A 354 4.18 -16.05 0.37
N THR A 355 3.72 -15.53 1.49
CA THR A 355 3.30 -14.13 1.61
C THR A 355 4.49 -13.27 1.99
N VAL A 356 4.49 -12.01 1.57
CA VAL A 356 5.59 -11.07 1.78
C VAL A 356 5.10 -9.86 2.57
N ASN A 357 5.79 -9.56 3.67
CA ASN A 357 5.59 -8.31 4.40
C ASN A 357 6.37 -7.19 3.71
N LEU A 358 5.68 -6.24 3.08
CA LEU A 358 6.27 -5.14 2.31
C LEU A 358 7.06 -4.14 3.19
N ALA A 359 6.71 -4.03 4.48
CA ALA A 359 7.42 -3.19 5.44
C ALA A 359 8.75 -3.79 5.88
N THR A 360 8.86 -5.11 6.06
CA THR A 360 10.07 -5.74 6.62
C THR A 360 10.89 -6.57 5.63
N GLY A 361 10.31 -6.98 4.50
CA GLY A 361 10.93 -7.96 3.60
C GLY A 361 10.86 -9.41 4.13
N ALA A 362 10.05 -9.68 5.15
CA ALA A 362 9.87 -11.02 5.70
C ALA A 362 8.91 -11.85 4.85
N PHE A 363 9.35 -13.06 4.47
CA PHE A 363 8.59 -14.04 3.70
C PHE A 363 8.06 -15.11 4.66
N THR A 364 6.74 -15.35 4.63
CA THR A 364 6.09 -16.36 5.47
C THR A 364 5.50 -17.45 4.60
N ALA A 365 5.90 -18.71 4.83
CA ALA A 365 5.39 -19.83 4.05
C ALA A 365 3.88 -20.01 4.30
N VAL A 366 3.11 -20.12 3.23
CA VAL A 366 1.64 -20.35 3.27
C VAL A 366 1.32 -21.82 3.59
N GLY A 367 2.28 -22.73 3.39
CA GLY A 367 2.15 -24.15 3.69
C GLY A 367 3.43 -24.95 3.46
N GLY A 368 3.27 -26.27 3.36
CA GLY A 368 4.34 -27.20 2.96
C GLY A 368 4.73 -27.03 1.48
N PRO A 369 5.78 -27.73 1.00
CA PRO A 369 6.05 -27.82 -0.43
C PRO A 369 4.82 -28.40 -1.15
N PHE A 370 4.46 -27.84 -2.30
CA PHE A 370 3.35 -28.33 -3.10
C PHE A 370 3.76 -29.44 -4.06
N THR A 371 2.77 -30.24 -4.46
CA THR A 371 2.90 -31.26 -5.52
C THR A 371 1.76 -31.13 -6.54
N PRO A 372 1.98 -31.42 -7.84
CA PRO A 372 3.27 -31.73 -8.48
C PRO A 372 4.28 -30.59 -8.36
N ALA A 373 5.57 -30.95 -8.35
CA ALA A 373 6.66 -29.98 -8.23
C ALA A 373 6.81 -29.13 -9.51
N LEU A 374 7.48 -27.99 -9.38
CA LEU A 374 7.86 -27.15 -10.51
C LEU A 374 8.75 -27.93 -11.49
N SER A 375 8.48 -27.77 -12.77
CA SER A 375 9.29 -28.31 -13.87
C SER A 375 9.76 -27.16 -14.75
N GLY A 376 11.07 -27.09 -15.01
CA GLY A 376 11.69 -26.00 -15.76
C GLY A 376 12.57 -25.10 -14.89
N GLU A 377 12.98 -23.98 -15.45
CA GLU A 377 13.91 -23.01 -14.86
C GLU A 377 13.31 -21.62 -14.72
N PHE A 378 12.49 -21.21 -15.69
CA PHE A 378 11.88 -19.88 -15.75
C PHE A 378 10.36 -20.00 -15.72
N PHE A 379 9.71 -19.07 -15.01
CA PHE A 379 8.31 -19.21 -14.62
C PHE A 379 7.54 -17.90 -14.73
N GLY A 380 6.40 -17.95 -15.43
CA GLY A 380 5.35 -16.95 -15.24
C GLY A 380 4.57 -17.24 -13.97
N PHE A 381 4.30 -16.22 -13.16
CA PHE A 381 3.62 -16.33 -11.87
C PHE A 381 2.68 -15.14 -11.69
N ASP A 382 1.36 -15.36 -11.69
CA ASP A 382 0.40 -14.25 -11.68
C ASP A 382 -0.98 -14.66 -11.13
N PHE A 383 -1.67 -13.76 -10.44
CA PHE A 383 -2.98 -13.97 -9.85
C PHE A 383 -4.08 -13.78 -10.88
N ASN A 384 -4.96 -14.76 -10.98
CA ASN A 384 -6.24 -14.56 -11.63
C ASN A 384 -7.19 -13.79 -10.69
N PRO A 385 -7.56 -12.54 -11.01
CA PRO A 385 -8.37 -11.69 -10.13
C PRO A 385 -9.83 -12.15 -10.00
N THR A 386 -10.31 -13.03 -10.89
CA THR A 386 -11.71 -13.47 -10.93
C THR A 386 -11.99 -14.71 -10.10
N VAL A 387 -11.03 -15.65 -10.03
CA VAL A 387 -11.18 -16.92 -9.31
C VAL A 387 -10.24 -17.09 -8.13
N ASP A 388 -9.40 -16.08 -7.87
CA ASP A 388 -8.48 -16.05 -6.74
C ASP A 388 -7.56 -17.28 -6.70
N ARG A 389 -6.87 -17.50 -7.82
CA ARG A 389 -5.87 -18.58 -8.00
C ARG A 389 -4.64 -18.00 -8.65
N ILE A 390 -3.50 -18.58 -8.33
CA ILE A 390 -2.23 -18.18 -8.94
C ILE A 390 -1.96 -19.10 -10.12
N ARG A 391 -1.74 -18.52 -11.30
CA ARG A 391 -1.23 -19.24 -12.46
C ARG A 391 0.27 -19.36 -12.33
N VAL A 392 0.79 -20.56 -12.51
CA VAL A 392 2.22 -20.82 -12.67
C VAL A 392 2.43 -21.55 -13.98
N VAL A 393 3.19 -20.94 -14.89
CA VAL A 393 3.59 -21.56 -16.15
C VAL A 393 5.10 -21.60 -16.24
N SER A 394 5.66 -22.49 -17.06
CA SER A 394 7.11 -22.58 -17.20
C SER A 394 7.59 -22.74 -18.63
N ASN A 395 8.89 -22.54 -18.80
CA ASN A 395 9.61 -22.72 -20.07
C ASN A 395 9.63 -24.18 -20.59
N THR A 396 9.12 -25.15 -19.82
CA THR A 396 8.95 -26.55 -20.25
C THR A 396 7.50 -26.90 -20.60
N GLY A 397 6.60 -25.91 -20.57
CA GLY A 397 5.18 -26.07 -20.89
C GLY A 397 4.31 -26.49 -19.70
N GLN A 398 4.83 -26.47 -18.47
CA GLN A 398 4.02 -26.71 -17.28
C GLN A 398 2.95 -25.62 -17.12
N ASN A 399 1.77 -25.98 -16.61
CA ASN A 399 0.66 -25.06 -16.43
C ASN A 399 -0.14 -25.43 -15.17
N LEU A 400 0.15 -24.79 -14.04
CA LEU A 400 -0.47 -25.06 -12.75
C LEU A 400 -1.38 -23.91 -12.31
N ARG A 401 -2.38 -24.25 -11.49
CA ARG A 401 -3.08 -23.29 -10.63
C ARG A 401 -2.78 -23.60 -9.18
N LEU A 402 -2.23 -22.65 -8.44
CA LEU A 402 -2.01 -22.76 -6.99
C LEU A 402 -3.16 -22.09 -6.21
N ASN A 403 -3.42 -22.62 -5.02
CA ASN A 403 -4.35 -22.04 -4.06
C ASN A 403 -3.60 -21.11 -3.08
N PRO A 404 -3.91 -19.80 -3.05
CA PRO A 404 -3.19 -18.84 -2.21
C PRO A 404 -3.44 -18.98 -0.71
N ILE A 405 -4.44 -19.78 -0.30
CA ILE A 405 -4.78 -20.04 1.10
C ILE A 405 -4.03 -21.26 1.63
N THR A 406 -3.94 -22.33 0.84
CA THR A 406 -3.28 -23.58 1.28
C THR A 406 -1.83 -23.70 0.83
N GLY A 407 -1.41 -22.89 -0.15
CA GLY A 407 -0.09 -22.98 -0.79
C GLY A 407 0.10 -24.22 -1.66
N GLN A 408 -0.98 -24.97 -1.96
CA GLN A 408 -0.94 -26.23 -2.73
C GLN A 408 -1.42 -26.05 -4.16
N VAL A 409 -1.09 -27.01 -5.04
CA VAL A 409 -1.66 -27.07 -6.40
C VAL A 409 -3.15 -27.38 -6.30
N ALA A 410 -3.96 -26.48 -6.84
CA ALA A 410 -5.41 -26.64 -6.98
C ALA A 410 -5.78 -27.43 -8.25
N ALA A 411 -4.99 -27.28 -9.32
CA ALA A 411 -5.14 -28.02 -10.56
C ALA A 411 -3.84 -28.03 -11.37
N GLU A 412 -3.58 -29.14 -12.03
CA GLU A 412 -2.65 -29.25 -13.15
C GLU A 412 -3.48 -29.15 -14.44
N ASP A 413 -3.29 -28.06 -15.19
CA ASP A 413 -4.05 -27.76 -16.40
C ASP A 413 -3.34 -28.32 -17.65
N GLY A 414 -3.96 -28.19 -18.82
CA GLY A 414 -3.35 -28.64 -20.08
C GLY A 414 -2.00 -27.96 -20.34
N PRO A 415 -0.98 -28.70 -20.82
CA PRO A 415 0.34 -28.14 -21.07
C PRO A 415 0.29 -27.05 -22.15
N LEU A 416 1.26 -26.13 -22.10
CA LEU A 416 1.32 -25.03 -23.06
C LEU A 416 1.46 -25.56 -24.49
N ASN A 417 0.68 -25.02 -25.42
CA ASN A 417 0.60 -25.48 -26.81
C ASN A 417 0.16 -24.31 -27.72
N PRO A 418 0.32 -24.39 -29.06
CA PRO A 418 0.94 -25.48 -29.83
C PRO A 418 2.46 -25.55 -29.64
N GLY A 419 3.05 -26.70 -30.00
CA GLY A 419 4.50 -26.90 -29.97
C GLY A 419 5.07 -26.97 -28.56
N SER A 420 6.15 -26.24 -28.30
CA SER A 420 6.83 -26.18 -27.01
C SER A 420 7.14 -24.73 -26.64
N PRO A 421 6.12 -23.93 -26.25
CA PRO A 421 6.29 -22.54 -25.85
C PRO A 421 7.31 -22.39 -24.71
N GLN A 422 8.13 -21.36 -24.78
CA GLN A 422 9.15 -21.05 -23.78
C GLN A 422 8.72 -19.83 -22.95
N ILE A 423 7.60 -19.98 -22.23
CA ILE A 423 7.01 -18.89 -21.45
C ILE A 423 7.77 -18.72 -20.12
N ASP A 424 8.15 -17.47 -19.81
CA ASP A 424 8.79 -17.12 -18.55
C ASP A 424 8.16 -15.94 -17.81
N ALA A 425 7.18 -15.24 -18.41
CA ALA A 425 6.42 -14.20 -17.72
C ALA A 425 4.95 -14.24 -18.15
N SER A 426 4.06 -13.96 -17.20
CA SER A 426 2.60 -14.03 -17.35
C SER A 426 1.96 -12.87 -16.62
N ALA A 427 0.87 -12.32 -17.16
CA ALA A 427 0.09 -11.27 -16.51
C ALA A 427 -1.40 -11.37 -16.85
N TYR A 428 -2.27 -11.28 -15.85
CA TYR A 428 -3.70 -11.15 -16.00
C TYR A 428 -4.13 -9.68 -16.04
N THR A 429 -5.07 -9.34 -16.92
CA THR A 429 -5.72 -8.02 -16.91
C THR A 429 -6.70 -7.87 -15.74
N ASN A 430 -7.07 -6.63 -15.43
CA ASN A 430 -8.07 -6.28 -14.41
C ASN A 430 -7.65 -6.77 -13.01
N ASN A 431 -6.38 -6.55 -12.64
CA ASN A 431 -5.78 -7.00 -11.39
C ASN A 431 -6.31 -6.18 -10.19
N PHE A 432 -7.63 -6.24 -9.93
CA PHE A 432 -8.30 -5.53 -8.84
C PHE A 432 -9.36 -6.41 -8.16
N ALA A 433 -9.65 -6.12 -6.89
CA ALA A 433 -10.60 -6.88 -6.09
C ALA A 433 -12.02 -6.86 -6.71
N GLY A 434 -12.59 -8.05 -6.96
CA GLY A 434 -13.94 -8.18 -7.51
C GLY A 434 -14.06 -7.94 -9.02
N ALA A 435 -12.95 -8.08 -9.76
CA ALA A 435 -12.99 -8.16 -11.22
C ALA A 435 -13.94 -9.27 -11.69
N THR A 436 -14.72 -8.98 -12.74
CA THR A 436 -15.70 -9.92 -13.32
C THR A 436 -15.19 -10.58 -14.60
N SER A 437 -14.07 -10.10 -15.15
CA SER A 437 -13.42 -10.65 -16.34
C SER A 437 -11.92 -10.45 -16.26
N THR A 438 -11.16 -11.31 -16.93
CA THR A 438 -9.71 -11.22 -17.05
C THR A 438 -9.22 -11.96 -18.29
N ALA A 439 -8.07 -11.58 -18.82
CA ALA A 439 -7.37 -12.23 -19.91
C ALA A 439 -5.91 -12.47 -19.50
N LEU A 440 -5.38 -13.65 -19.81
CA LEU A 440 -4.00 -14.05 -19.49
C LEU A 440 -3.08 -13.80 -20.69
N TYR A 441 -2.06 -13.00 -20.49
CA TYR A 441 -1.02 -12.73 -21.47
C TYR A 441 0.30 -13.32 -21.02
N ASN A 442 1.11 -13.78 -21.98
CA ASN A 442 2.39 -14.41 -21.74
C ASN A 442 3.47 -13.83 -22.64
N ILE A 443 4.69 -13.75 -22.12
CA ILE A 443 5.90 -13.47 -22.89
C ILE A 443 6.64 -14.78 -23.13
N ASP A 444 6.93 -15.06 -24.39
CA ASP A 444 7.75 -16.19 -24.84
C ASP A 444 9.13 -15.67 -25.25
N PHE A 445 10.16 -15.99 -24.47
CA PHE A 445 11.52 -15.54 -24.76
C PHE A 445 12.18 -16.30 -25.91
N GLY A 446 11.67 -17.47 -26.30
CA GLY A 446 12.18 -18.24 -27.43
C GLY A 446 11.78 -17.63 -28.77
N THR A 447 10.63 -16.95 -28.82
CA THR A 447 10.08 -16.31 -30.03
C THR A 447 10.10 -14.79 -29.98
N ASP A 448 10.47 -14.19 -28.85
CA ASP A 448 10.43 -12.74 -28.59
C ASP A 448 9.05 -12.14 -28.88
N ALA A 449 8.00 -12.75 -28.35
CA ALA A 449 6.64 -12.40 -28.69
C ALA A 449 5.68 -12.44 -27.50
N LEU A 450 4.63 -11.63 -27.62
CA LEU A 450 3.48 -11.63 -26.72
C LEU A 450 2.42 -12.60 -27.24
N TYR A 451 1.88 -13.41 -26.33
CA TYR A 451 0.79 -14.33 -26.59
C TYR A 451 -0.39 -14.07 -25.65
N LEU A 452 -1.60 -14.31 -26.15
CA LEU A 452 -2.79 -14.51 -25.33
C LEU A 452 -2.93 -16.00 -25.04
N GLN A 453 -3.03 -16.39 -23.76
CA GLN A 453 -3.33 -17.77 -23.41
C GLN A 453 -4.84 -17.97 -23.32
N ASN A 454 -5.44 -18.57 -24.34
CA ASN A 454 -6.89 -18.71 -24.43
C ASN A 454 -7.32 -20.03 -25.08
N PRO A 455 -8.06 -20.91 -24.37
CA PRO A 455 -8.41 -20.82 -22.93
C PRO A 455 -7.20 -21.05 -22.00
N PRO A 456 -7.07 -20.34 -20.86
CA PRO A 456 -5.99 -20.51 -19.90
C PRO A 456 -5.76 -21.96 -19.45
N ASN A 457 -6.84 -22.68 -19.12
CA ASN A 457 -6.74 -24.05 -18.59
C ASN A 457 -6.39 -25.10 -19.66
N THR A 458 -6.37 -24.73 -20.94
CA THR A 458 -5.93 -25.62 -22.02
C THR A 458 -4.47 -25.39 -22.41
N GLY A 459 -3.84 -24.32 -21.91
CA GLY A 459 -2.45 -23.96 -22.25
C GLY A 459 -2.28 -23.33 -23.65
N THR A 460 -3.37 -23.16 -24.42
CA THR A 460 -3.33 -22.68 -25.80
C THR A 460 -2.80 -21.24 -25.90
N GLN A 461 -1.68 -21.04 -26.58
CA GLN A 461 -1.03 -19.77 -26.87
C GLN A 461 -1.48 -19.25 -28.24
N VAL A 462 -2.03 -18.05 -28.27
CA VAL A 462 -2.43 -17.34 -29.49
C VAL A 462 -1.51 -16.16 -29.68
N LEU A 463 -0.70 -16.17 -30.74
CA LEU A 463 0.24 -15.10 -31.03
C LEU A 463 -0.48 -13.77 -31.22
N ILE A 464 -0.02 -12.73 -30.52
CA ILE A 464 -0.47 -11.35 -30.72
C ILE A 464 0.50 -10.63 -31.65
N GLY A 465 1.79 -10.69 -31.32
CA GLY A 465 2.82 -10.07 -32.13
C GLY A 465 4.19 -10.10 -31.47
N ARG A 466 5.23 -9.80 -32.25
CA ARG A 466 6.60 -9.75 -31.77
C ARG A 466 6.82 -8.53 -30.88
N LEU A 467 7.64 -8.67 -29.85
CA LEU A 467 8.02 -7.59 -28.93
C LEU A 467 8.84 -6.51 -29.63
N GLY A 468 9.56 -6.85 -30.71
CA GLY A 468 10.45 -5.93 -31.41
C GLY A 468 11.80 -5.73 -30.71
N VAL A 469 12.02 -6.41 -29.58
CA VAL A 469 13.29 -6.53 -28.86
C VAL A 469 13.59 -8.00 -28.65
N MET A 470 14.87 -8.39 -28.71
CA MET A 470 15.28 -9.74 -28.34
C MET A 470 15.27 -9.83 -26.82
N THR A 471 14.42 -10.70 -26.31
CA THR A 471 14.30 -11.00 -24.89
C THR A 471 15.19 -12.19 -24.55
N GLY A 472 15.97 -12.07 -23.48
CA GLY A 472 16.52 -13.23 -22.79
C GLY A 472 15.47 -13.88 -21.88
N PRO A 473 15.82 -14.97 -21.17
CA PRO A 473 15.01 -15.46 -20.07
C PRO A 473 15.07 -14.51 -18.85
N ASN A 474 14.29 -14.79 -17.82
CA ASN A 474 14.13 -13.99 -16.58
C ASN A 474 13.37 -12.69 -16.81
N ASN A 475 12.38 -12.72 -17.70
CA ASN A 475 11.44 -11.62 -17.84
C ASN A 475 10.48 -11.58 -16.64
N GLY A 476 9.91 -10.41 -16.41
CA GLY A 476 8.77 -10.22 -15.53
C GLY A 476 7.69 -9.44 -16.27
N PHE A 477 6.43 -9.70 -15.98
CA PHE A 477 5.32 -9.05 -16.69
C PHE A 477 4.14 -8.89 -15.74
N ASP A 478 3.56 -7.71 -15.70
CA ASP A 478 2.38 -7.42 -14.89
C ASP A 478 1.53 -6.33 -15.57
N ILE A 479 0.24 -6.30 -15.29
CA ILE A 479 -0.73 -5.36 -15.84
C ILE A 479 -1.41 -4.64 -14.68
N GLY A 480 -1.21 -3.32 -14.63
CA GLY A 480 -1.78 -2.46 -13.59
C GLY A 480 -3.30 -2.61 -13.47
N GLY A 481 -3.78 -2.84 -12.25
CA GLY A 481 -5.19 -3.07 -11.96
C GLY A 481 -6.07 -1.85 -12.20
N VAL A 482 -5.53 -0.64 -11.99
CA VAL A 482 -6.28 0.61 -12.14
C VAL A 482 -5.96 1.31 -13.47
N SER A 483 -4.69 1.29 -13.91
CA SER A 483 -4.32 1.92 -15.19
C SER A 483 -4.59 1.05 -16.42
N GLY A 484 -4.55 -0.29 -16.26
CA GLY A 484 -4.49 -1.22 -17.38
C GLY A 484 -3.14 -1.21 -18.13
N ASN A 485 -2.12 -0.52 -17.62
CA ASN A 485 -0.80 -0.47 -18.25
C ASN A 485 -0.08 -1.80 -18.09
N ALA A 486 0.23 -2.44 -19.21
CA ALA A 486 1.03 -3.65 -19.27
C ALA A 486 2.52 -3.32 -19.26
N LEU A 487 3.22 -3.62 -18.17
CA LEU A 487 4.64 -3.34 -18.00
C LEU A 487 5.42 -4.64 -17.88
N ALA A 488 6.54 -4.73 -18.59
CA ALA A 488 7.44 -5.86 -18.54
C ALA A 488 8.83 -5.44 -18.09
N LEU A 489 9.41 -6.19 -17.17
CA LEU A 489 10.84 -6.24 -16.96
C LEU A 489 11.43 -7.12 -18.06
N LEU A 490 12.21 -6.53 -18.97
CA LEU A 490 12.89 -7.27 -20.04
C LEU A 490 14.40 -7.09 -19.95
N GLN A 491 15.12 -8.17 -20.25
CA GLN A 491 16.56 -8.14 -20.47
C GLN A 491 16.84 -8.09 -21.98
N ALA A 492 17.16 -6.91 -22.49
CA ALA A 492 17.52 -6.69 -23.90
C ALA A 492 19.04 -6.57 -24.03
N GLY A 493 19.70 -7.67 -24.40
CA GLY A 493 21.16 -7.74 -24.41
C GLY A 493 21.74 -7.70 -22.99
N SER A 494 22.63 -6.75 -22.70
CA SER A 494 23.23 -6.59 -21.37
C SER A 494 22.48 -5.61 -20.45
N GLN A 495 21.38 -5.03 -20.92
CA GLN A 495 20.64 -3.99 -20.21
C GLN A 495 19.27 -4.50 -19.78
N SER A 496 18.93 -4.28 -18.52
CA SER A 496 17.60 -4.53 -17.98
C SER A 496 16.81 -3.23 -17.98
N GLY A 497 15.53 -3.30 -18.35
CA GLY A 497 14.66 -2.14 -18.36
C GLY A 497 13.20 -2.52 -18.14
N ILE A 498 12.41 -1.52 -17.76
CA ILE A 498 10.96 -1.60 -17.78
C ILE A 498 10.48 -1.15 -19.16
N TYR A 499 9.64 -1.96 -19.77
CA TYR A 499 9.04 -1.73 -21.07
C TYR A 499 7.53 -1.64 -20.94
N GLN A 500 6.92 -0.70 -21.63
CA GLN A 500 5.48 -0.72 -21.88
C GLN A 500 5.21 -1.69 -23.02
N ILE A 501 4.32 -2.65 -22.78
CA ILE A 501 3.85 -3.63 -23.77
C ILE A 501 2.49 -3.19 -24.31
N ASN A 502 2.35 -3.17 -25.63
CA ASN A 502 1.06 -2.97 -26.27
C ASN A 502 0.33 -4.31 -26.41
N LEU A 503 -0.71 -4.54 -25.61
CA LEU A 503 -1.46 -5.81 -25.59
C LEU A 503 -2.19 -6.16 -26.90
N SER A 504 -2.35 -5.21 -27.82
CA SER A 504 -3.00 -5.44 -29.12
C SER A 504 -2.03 -5.78 -30.25
N THR A 505 -0.76 -5.37 -30.14
CA THR A 505 0.24 -5.56 -31.21
C THR A 505 1.46 -6.36 -30.77
N GLY A 506 1.64 -6.56 -29.47
CA GLY A 506 2.82 -7.16 -28.87
C GLY A 506 4.01 -6.22 -28.76
N GLN A 507 4.01 -5.03 -29.37
CA GLN A 507 5.20 -4.17 -29.40
C GLN A 507 5.62 -3.69 -28.00
N ALA A 508 6.92 -3.80 -27.70
CA ALA A 508 7.54 -3.30 -26.49
C ALA A 508 8.20 -1.93 -26.75
N SER A 509 8.05 -1.01 -25.81
CA SER A 509 8.71 0.30 -25.83
C SER A 509 9.41 0.56 -24.50
N LEU A 510 10.70 0.90 -24.54
CA LEU A 510 11.48 1.14 -23.32
C LEU A 510 10.92 2.36 -22.58
N LEU A 511 10.58 2.16 -21.32
CA LEU A 511 10.04 3.20 -20.44
C LEU A 511 11.11 3.73 -19.48
N SER A 512 11.86 2.83 -18.84
CA SER A 512 12.94 3.21 -17.91
C SER A 512 14.04 2.15 -17.87
N SER A 513 15.29 2.59 -17.65
CA SER A 513 16.43 1.69 -17.43
C SER A 513 16.55 1.32 -15.96
N LEU A 514 16.98 0.10 -15.66
CA LEU A 514 17.24 -0.34 -14.29
C LEU A 514 18.74 -0.43 -14.01
N SER A 515 19.14 0.05 -12.82
CA SER A 515 20.52 -0.05 -12.33
C SER A 515 20.85 -1.42 -11.72
N ARG A 516 19.84 -2.26 -11.51
CA ARG A 516 19.94 -3.65 -11.04
C ARG A 516 18.99 -4.52 -11.86
N THR A 517 19.29 -5.81 -12.01
CA THR A 517 18.43 -6.76 -12.72
C THR A 517 17.60 -7.56 -11.71
N PRO A 518 16.30 -7.26 -11.52
CA PRO A 518 15.41 -8.19 -10.84
C PRO A 518 15.26 -9.49 -11.66
N LEU A 519 14.89 -10.57 -10.98
CA LEU A 519 14.53 -11.86 -11.56
C LEU A 519 13.01 -12.09 -11.56
N SER A 520 12.26 -11.16 -11.00
CA SER A 520 10.80 -11.18 -10.87
C SER A 520 10.28 -9.75 -10.82
N PHE A 521 8.99 -9.56 -11.13
CA PHE A 521 8.37 -8.25 -11.26
C PHE A 521 6.90 -8.31 -10.85
N ALA A 522 6.46 -7.35 -10.03
CA ALA A 522 5.06 -7.12 -9.74
C ALA A 522 4.79 -5.61 -9.55
N LEU A 523 3.65 -5.13 -10.01
CA LEU A 523 3.16 -3.78 -9.83
C LEU A 523 2.32 -3.67 -8.56
N GLY A 524 2.36 -2.50 -7.92
CA GLY A 524 1.34 -2.14 -6.94
C GLY A 524 -0.05 -2.11 -7.59
N LEU A 525 -1.05 -2.68 -6.91
CA LEU A 525 -2.41 -2.84 -7.44
C LEU A 525 -3.15 -1.52 -7.74
N GLY A 526 -2.68 -0.39 -7.22
CA GLY A 526 -3.31 0.91 -7.41
C GLY A 526 -2.90 1.64 -8.68
N PHE A 527 -2.02 1.03 -9.49
CA PHE A 527 -1.41 1.65 -10.67
C PHE A 527 -1.75 0.95 -11.96
#